data_AF-A0A136KR27-F1
#
_entry.id   AF-A0A136KR27-F1
#
_cell.length_a   1.000
_cell.length_b   1.000
_cell.length_c   1.000
_cell.angle_alpha   90.00
_cell.angle_beta   90.00
_cell.angle_gamma   90.00
#
_symmetry.space_group_name_H-M   'P 1'
#
loop_
_entity.id
_entity.type
_entity.pdbx_description
1 polymer ?
#
loop_
_entity_poly.entity_id
_entity_poly.type
_entity_poly.pdbx_seq_one_letter_code
_entity_poly.pdbx_strand_id
1 'polypeptide(L)'
;MKIRILAAAGAFGLFTAFANSQALPVINEFVFNHVGTDTHEFVEIFGAPNTDFSFLSILQIEGDGTPSGTIDSVDVVGTTDANGFWFTGFKSNRWENGTVTLLLVAGFSGVVGNDIDSNNDGVIDFAPWNSIADSVAVTDGGAGT
;
A
#
# COMPACT_ATOMS: atom_id res chain seq x y z
N MET A 1 -30.36 10.36 27.04
CA MET A 1 -30.94 9.11 27.58
C MET A 1 -30.04 7.95 27.16
N LYS A 2 -29.39 7.30 28.13
CA LYS A 2 -28.47 6.17 27.93
C LYS A 2 -29.31 4.96 27.48
N ILE A 3 -29.13 4.49 26.25
CA ILE A 3 -29.74 3.22 25.80
C ILE A 3 -28.91 2.09 26.41
N ARG A 4 -29.50 1.38 27.38
CA ARG A 4 -28.95 0.15 27.95
C ARG A 4 -29.66 -1.02 27.27
N ILE A 5 -28.92 -1.85 26.54
CA ILE A 5 -29.44 -3.13 26.05
C ILE A 5 -29.13 -4.17 27.13
N LEU A 6 -30.16 -4.57 27.86
CA LEU A 6 -30.17 -5.82 28.63
C LEU A 6 -30.58 -6.93 27.65
N ALA A 7 -29.75 -7.96 27.49
CA ALA A 7 -30.16 -9.20 26.86
C ALA A 7 -29.98 -10.34 27.87
N ALA A 8 -31.09 -10.94 28.30
CA ALA A 8 -31.12 -12.19 29.04
C ALA A 8 -31.90 -13.24 28.23
N ALA A 9 -31.18 -14.29 27.86
CA ALA A 9 -31.56 -15.66 27.49
C ALA A 9 -32.82 -15.94 26.63
N GLY A 10 -32.60 -16.67 25.52
CA GLY A 10 -33.55 -17.70 25.07
C GLY A 10 -34.09 -17.58 23.65
N ALA A 11 -33.23 -17.68 22.64
CA ALA A 11 -33.50 -18.30 21.34
C ALA A 11 -32.22 -18.20 20.50
N PHE A 12 -31.84 -19.30 19.84
CA PHE A 12 -30.75 -19.34 18.86
C PHE A 12 -31.18 -18.54 17.61
N GLY A 13 -31.19 -17.20 17.74
CA GLY A 13 -31.35 -16.28 16.63
C GLY A 13 -30.00 -16.15 15.93
N LEU A 14 -29.96 -16.51 14.65
CA LEU A 14 -28.87 -16.13 13.76
C LEU A 14 -28.58 -14.63 13.99
N PHE A 15 -27.45 -14.32 14.62
CA PHE A 15 -26.78 -13.06 14.35
C PHE A 15 -26.31 -13.17 12.91
N THR A 16 -27.13 -12.73 11.96
CA THR A 16 -26.61 -12.33 10.65
C THR A 16 -25.75 -11.10 10.91
N ALA A 17 -24.51 -11.34 11.32
CA ALA A 17 -23.45 -10.36 11.14
C ALA A 17 -23.39 -10.14 9.63
N PHE A 18 -24.01 -9.07 9.14
CA PHE A 18 -23.62 -8.50 7.88
C PHE A 18 -22.21 -7.96 8.09
N ALA A 19 -21.21 -8.84 8.01
CA ALA A 19 -19.88 -8.40 7.64
C ALA A 19 -20.07 -7.83 6.23
N ASN A 20 -20.16 -6.50 6.12
CA ASN A 20 -19.67 -5.87 4.92
C ASN A 20 -18.24 -6.37 4.80
N SER A 21 -18.03 -7.38 3.96
CA SER A 21 -16.69 -7.79 3.53
C SER A 21 -16.17 -6.66 2.68
N GLN A 22 -15.80 -5.56 3.33
CA GLN A 22 -15.16 -4.43 2.72
C GLN A 22 -13.87 -4.98 2.11
N ALA A 23 -13.74 -4.89 0.78
CA ALA A 23 -12.54 -5.38 0.11
C ALA A 23 -11.33 -4.69 0.76
N LEU A 24 -10.39 -5.51 1.24
CA LEU A 24 -9.11 -4.99 1.71
C LEU A 24 -8.44 -4.33 0.50
N PRO A 25 -7.88 -3.12 0.68
CA PRO A 25 -7.26 -2.39 -0.42
C PRO A 25 -6.02 -3.15 -0.90
N VAL A 26 -5.88 -3.25 -2.20
CA VAL A 26 -4.76 -3.92 -2.89
C VAL A 26 -4.17 -3.00 -3.95
N ILE A 27 -2.92 -3.25 -4.33
CA ILE A 27 -2.30 -2.63 -5.50
C ILE A 27 -2.93 -3.31 -6.73
N ASN A 28 -3.72 -2.56 -7.49
CA ASN A 28 -4.49 -3.10 -8.62
C ASN A 28 -3.74 -2.99 -9.95
N GLU A 29 -3.10 -1.84 -10.18
CA GLU A 29 -2.35 -1.55 -11.38
C GLU A 29 -1.21 -0.59 -11.04
N PHE A 30 -0.11 -0.69 -11.77
CA PHE A 30 0.94 0.32 -11.75
C PHE A 30 1.55 0.45 -13.13
N VAL A 31 2.00 1.67 -13.44
CA VAL A 31 2.81 1.97 -14.62
C VAL A 31 3.94 2.87 -14.17
N PHE A 32 5.16 2.42 -14.40
CA PHE A 32 6.40 3.17 -14.30
C PHE A 32 7.40 2.57 -15.31
N ASN A 33 8.55 3.21 -15.50
CA ASN A 33 9.59 2.74 -16.43
C ASN A 33 9.14 2.69 -17.91
N HIS A 34 8.81 3.85 -18.45
CA HIS A 34 8.53 4.07 -19.86
C HIS A 34 9.80 4.04 -20.69
N VAL A 35 9.66 3.73 -21.98
CA VAL A 35 10.72 3.99 -22.94
C VAL A 35 10.94 5.50 -23.07
N GLY A 36 12.13 5.97 -22.71
CA GLY A 36 12.48 7.39 -22.76
C GLY A 36 12.26 8.08 -21.43
N THR A 37 11.62 9.26 -21.44
CA THR A 37 11.26 9.98 -20.22
C THR A 37 9.92 9.51 -19.70
N ASP A 38 9.85 9.28 -18.39
CA ASP A 38 8.62 8.89 -17.74
C ASP A 38 7.61 10.03 -17.69
N THR A 39 6.47 9.78 -18.33
CA THR A 39 5.30 10.66 -18.31
C THR A 39 4.08 9.77 -18.16
N HIS A 40 3.23 10.02 -17.18
CA HIS A 40 2.05 9.20 -16.86
C HIS A 40 2.34 7.95 -16.04
N GLU A 41 3.29 8.04 -15.12
CA GLU A 41 3.43 7.00 -14.11
C GLU A 41 2.29 7.09 -13.10
N PHE A 42 1.83 5.95 -12.60
CA PHE A 42 0.83 5.88 -11.54
C PHE A 42 0.87 4.55 -10.81
N VAL A 43 0.26 4.56 -9.63
CA VAL A 43 -0.14 3.36 -8.90
C VAL A 43 -1.63 3.50 -8.59
N GLU A 44 -2.38 2.46 -8.90
CA GLU A 44 -3.80 2.34 -8.65
C GLU A 44 -4.05 1.35 -7.50
N ILE A 45 -4.94 1.75 -6.60
CA ILE A 45 -5.46 0.94 -5.51
C ILE A 45 -6.91 0.58 -5.82
N PHE A 46 -7.23 -0.70 -5.67
CA PHE A 46 -8.61 -1.17 -5.64
C PHE A 46 -9.00 -1.52 -4.21
N GLY A 47 -10.14 -1.02 -3.76
CA GLY A 47 -10.69 -1.29 -2.44
C GLY A 47 -12.19 -1.09 -2.41
N ALA A 48 -12.77 -1.00 -1.22
CA ALA A 48 -14.20 -0.74 -1.12
C ALA A 48 -14.58 0.65 -1.66
N PRO A 49 -15.73 0.78 -2.36
CA PRO A 49 -16.18 2.05 -2.93
C PRO A 49 -16.33 3.18 -1.91
N ASN A 50 -16.05 4.42 -2.34
CA ASN A 50 -16.21 5.66 -1.54
C ASN A 50 -15.58 5.57 -0.14
N THR A 51 -14.47 4.85 0.00
CA THR A 51 -13.81 4.61 1.30
C THR A 51 -12.54 5.43 1.38
N ASP A 52 -12.38 6.15 2.48
CA ASP A 52 -11.13 6.84 2.81
C ASP A 52 -10.07 5.86 3.32
N PHE A 53 -8.96 5.78 2.59
CA PHE A 53 -7.78 4.98 2.93
C PHE A 53 -6.57 5.85 3.29
N SER A 54 -6.76 7.10 3.75
CA SER A 54 -5.68 8.02 4.17
C SER A 54 -4.79 7.54 5.32
N PHE A 55 -5.14 6.41 5.95
CA PHE A 55 -4.27 5.70 6.88
C PHE A 55 -3.24 4.78 6.20
N LEU A 56 -3.34 4.59 4.88
CA LEU A 56 -2.44 3.81 4.06
C LEU A 56 -1.47 4.69 3.26
N SER A 57 -0.27 4.18 3.08
CA SER A 57 0.75 4.75 2.21
C SER A 57 1.27 3.69 1.24
N ILE A 58 1.51 4.10 0.00
CA ILE A 58 2.31 3.35 -0.96
C ILE A 58 3.77 3.78 -0.75
N LEU A 59 4.64 2.82 -0.49
CA LEU A 59 6.08 3.00 -0.40
C LEU A 59 6.72 2.36 -1.62
N GLN A 60 7.69 3.03 -2.24
CA GLN A 60 8.66 2.38 -3.13
C GLN A 60 9.92 2.09 -2.34
N ILE A 61 10.38 0.86 -2.40
CA ILE A 61 11.63 0.39 -1.82
C ILE A 61 12.61 0.13 -2.96
N GLU A 62 13.79 0.75 -2.86
CA GLU A 62 14.95 0.57 -3.74
C GLU A 62 15.45 -0.89 -3.66
N GLY A 63 15.59 -1.54 -4.81
CA GLY A 63 15.92 -2.97 -4.90
C GLY A 63 17.25 -3.28 -5.59
N ASP A 64 17.87 -2.36 -6.33
CA ASP A 64 19.17 -2.59 -7.02
C ASP A 64 20.22 -1.47 -6.83
N GLY A 65 19.88 -0.44 -6.06
CA GLY A 65 20.75 0.61 -5.60
C GLY A 65 21.77 0.16 -4.54
N THR A 66 22.66 1.08 -4.19
CA THR A 66 23.63 0.88 -3.09
C THR A 66 23.57 2.05 -2.10
N PRO A 67 22.94 1.87 -0.91
CA PRO A 67 22.30 0.65 -0.42
C PRO A 67 20.93 0.37 -1.07
N SER A 68 20.55 -0.91 -1.16
CA SER A 68 19.16 -1.31 -1.40
C SER A 68 18.36 -1.22 -0.09
N GLY A 69 17.05 -1.43 -0.14
CA GLY A 69 16.20 -1.38 1.05
C GLY A 69 15.79 0.02 1.48
N THR A 70 16.14 1.08 0.74
CA THR A 70 15.74 2.45 1.07
C THR A 70 14.33 2.79 0.60
N ILE A 71 13.59 3.56 1.38
CA ILE A 71 12.31 4.13 0.97
C ILE A 71 12.57 5.30 0.04
N ASP A 72 12.23 5.17 -1.23
CA ASP A 72 12.54 6.16 -2.26
C ASP A 72 11.36 7.10 -2.54
N SER A 73 10.14 6.58 -2.41
CA SER A 73 8.94 7.40 -2.52
C SER A 73 7.86 6.97 -1.55
N VAL A 74 6.99 7.94 -1.20
CA VAL A 74 5.83 7.76 -0.33
C VAL A 74 4.66 8.53 -0.92
N ASP A 75 3.56 7.84 -1.20
CA ASP A 75 2.32 8.43 -1.68
C ASP A 75 1.15 7.95 -0.80
N VAL A 76 0.47 8.89 -0.13
CA VAL A 76 -0.67 8.58 0.76
C VAL A 76 -1.89 8.25 -0.09
N VAL A 77 -2.58 7.14 0.26
CA VAL A 77 -3.80 6.72 -0.44
C VAL A 77 -4.97 7.60 -0.03
N GLY A 78 -5.81 7.97 -0.99
CA GLY A 78 -6.97 8.81 -0.75
C GLY A 78 -8.27 8.02 -0.60
N THR A 79 -9.36 8.66 -1.01
CA THR A 79 -10.69 8.04 -1.06
C THR A 79 -10.92 7.39 -2.43
N THR A 80 -11.30 6.12 -2.45
CA THR A 80 -11.73 5.42 -3.66
C THR A 80 -13.02 6.03 -4.24
N ASP A 81 -13.20 5.89 -5.55
CA ASP A 81 -14.42 6.30 -6.23
C ASP A 81 -15.59 5.33 -5.99
N ALA A 82 -16.71 5.55 -6.67
CA ALA A 82 -17.89 4.70 -6.57
C ALA A 82 -17.70 3.27 -7.10
N ASN A 83 -16.64 3.02 -7.86
CA ASN A 83 -16.28 1.71 -8.38
C ASN A 83 -15.21 1.02 -7.53
N GLY A 84 -14.61 1.73 -6.55
CA GLY A 84 -13.57 1.17 -5.68
C GLY A 84 -12.15 1.53 -6.11
N PHE A 85 -11.97 2.41 -7.09
CA PHE A 85 -10.64 2.78 -7.59
C PHE A 85 -10.16 4.09 -6.98
N TRP A 86 -8.88 4.13 -6.62
CA TRP A 86 -8.13 5.35 -6.36
C TRP A 86 -6.78 5.21 -7.05
N PHE A 87 -6.22 6.30 -7.58
CA PHE A 87 -4.85 6.28 -8.08
C PHE A 87 -4.12 7.56 -7.69
N THR A 88 -2.79 7.52 -7.73
CA THR A 88 -1.90 8.61 -7.30
C THR A 88 -2.01 9.89 -8.14
N GLY A 89 -2.75 9.86 -9.25
CA GLY A 89 -2.64 10.83 -10.33
C GLY A 89 -1.39 10.58 -11.17
N PHE A 90 -1.36 11.05 -12.41
CA PHE A 90 -0.17 10.91 -13.24
C PHE A 90 1.03 11.69 -12.68
N LYS A 91 2.18 11.01 -12.61
CA LYS A 91 3.46 11.57 -12.20
C LYS A 91 4.48 11.53 -13.36
N SER A 92 5.65 12.10 -13.11
CA SER A 92 6.77 12.11 -14.06
C SER A 92 8.08 11.95 -13.31
N ASN A 93 8.85 10.93 -13.68
CA ASN A 93 10.09 10.49 -13.02
C ASN A 93 9.92 10.41 -11.50
N ARG A 94 8.83 9.80 -11.04
CA ARG A 94 8.49 9.64 -9.63
C ARG A 94 8.98 8.31 -9.08
N TRP A 95 8.81 7.23 -9.84
CA TRP A 95 9.31 5.90 -9.50
C TRP A 95 10.54 5.61 -10.36
N GLU A 96 11.39 4.70 -9.89
CA GLU A 96 12.64 4.39 -10.58
C GLU A 96 12.49 3.38 -11.71
N ASN A 97 13.49 3.37 -12.59
CA ASN A 97 13.54 2.51 -13.78
C ASN A 97 14.41 1.26 -13.54
N GLY A 98 14.31 0.69 -12.33
CA GLY A 98 15.10 -0.44 -11.84
C GLY A 98 14.24 -1.49 -11.12
N THR A 99 14.90 -2.32 -10.32
CA THR A 99 14.27 -3.27 -9.40
C THR A 99 13.65 -2.52 -8.23
N VAL A 100 12.35 -2.70 -8.03
CA VAL A 100 11.56 -2.01 -6.99
C VAL A 100 10.68 -2.99 -6.23
N THR A 101 10.41 -2.67 -4.96
CA THR A 101 9.24 -3.21 -4.27
C THR A 101 8.27 -2.10 -3.92
N LEU A 102 7.01 -2.23 -4.35
CA LEU A 102 5.92 -1.41 -3.85
C LEU A 102 5.28 -2.09 -2.63
N LEU A 103 5.21 -1.36 -1.51
CA LEU A 103 4.50 -1.78 -0.31
C LEU A 103 3.28 -0.88 -0.09
N LEU A 104 2.11 -1.48 0.15
CA LEU A 104 0.95 -0.78 0.67
C LEU A 104 0.90 -1.00 2.19
N VAL A 105 1.20 0.02 2.99
CA VAL A 105 1.37 -0.12 4.44
C VAL A 105 0.37 0.74 5.22
N ALA A 106 -0.04 0.28 6.40
CA ALA A 106 -0.94 1.01 7.30
C ALA A 106 -0.18 1.69 8.43
N GLY A 107 -0.52 2.95 8.71
CA GLY A 107 0.06 3.70 9.83
C GLY A 107 1.55 4.01 9.65
N PHE A 108 1.95 4.39 8.44
CA PHE A 108 3.33 4.80 8.16
C PHE A 108 3.75 5.99 9.04
N SER A 109 4.93 5.89 9.62
CA SER A 109 5.53 6.89 10.52
C SER A 109 7.00 7.21 10.19
N GLY A 110 7.52 6.60 9.13
CA GLY A 110 8.87 6.82 8.64
C GLY A 110 8.99 8.01 7.71
N VAL A 111 10.12 8.10 7.02
CA VAL A 111 10.39 9.13 6.01
C VAL A 111 11.14 8.52 4.81
N VAL A 112 11.05 9.20 3.67
CA VAL A 112 11.90 8.92 2.49
C VAL A 112 13.37 8.94 2.91
N GLY A 113 14.15 7.98 2.41
CA GLY A 113 15.56 7.76 2.75
C GLY A 113 15.79 6.92 4.01
N ASN A 114 14.73 6.45 4.70
CA ASN A 114 14.92 5.38 5.69
C ASN A 114 15.28 4.08 4.99
N ASP A 115 16.35 3.46 5.45
CA ASP A 115 16.76 2.11 5.09
C ASP A 115 16.03 1.11 6.00
N ILE A 116 15.19 0.28 5.41
CA ILE A 116 14.35 -0.71 6.10
C ILE A 116 14.93 -2.14 6.05
N ASP A 117 15.99 -2.35 5.28
CA ASP A 117 16.72 -3.62 5.09
C ASP A 117 18.22 -3.31 5.13
N SER A 118 18.72 -2.97 6.33
CA SER A 118 20.07 -2.44 6.51
C SER A 118 21.18 -3.44 6.22
N ASN A 119 20.83 -4.71 6.05
CA ASN A 119 21.76 -5.78 5.74
C ASN A 119 21.67 -6.23 4.26
N ASN A 120 20.71 -5.69 3.49
CA ASN A 120 20.43 -5.97 2.08
C ASN A 120 20.21 -7.48 1.81
N ASP A 121 19.41 -8.16 2.63
CA ASP A 121 19.08 -9.59 2.47
C ASP A 121 17.67 -9.87 1.93
N GLY A 122 16.92 -8.81 1.60
CA GLY A 122 15.54 -8.89 1.12
C GLY A 122 14.53 -9.11 2.26
N VAL A 123 14.95 -9.01 3.52
CA VAL A 123 14.08 -9.10 4.69
C VAL A 123 14.05 -7.77 5.43
N ILE A 124 12.84 -7.33 5.77
CA ILE A 124 12.64 -6.06 6.48
C ILE A 124 13.19 -6.16 7.91
N ASP A 125 14.22 -5.38 8.19
CA ASP A 125 14.86 -5.20 9.51
C ASP A 125 14.13 -4.15 10.37
N PHE A 126 13.60 -3.12 9.71
CA PHE A 126 12.96 -1.97 10.36
C PHE A 126 11.64 -1.62 9.67
N ALA A 127 10.52 -1.73 10.40
CA ALA A 127 9.18 -1.46 9.87
C ALA A 127 8.59 -0.18 10.50
N PRO A 128 8.75 1.01 9.87
CA PRO A 128 8.11 2.25 10.32
C PRO A 128 6.61 2.33 9.96
N TRP A 129 5.87 1.22 10.12
CA TRP A 129 4.43 1.10 9.89
C TRP A 129 3.84 0.03 10.82
N ASN A 130 2.51 -0.04 10.91
CA ASN A 130 1.83 -1.01 11.78
C ASN A 130 1.63 -2.38 11.12
N SER A 131 1.30 -2.39 9.82
CA SER A 131 1.08 -3.61 9.05
C SER A 131 1.24 -3.37 7.56
N ILE A 132 1.53 -4.43 6.81
CA ILE A 132 1.49 -4.45 5.35
C ILE A 132 0.10 -4.94 4.91
N ALA A 133 -0.57 -4.19 4.05
CA ALA A 133 -1.84 -4.57 3.45
C ALA A 133 -1.62 -5.35 2.14
N ASP A 134 -0.64 -4.94 1.34
CA ASP A 134 -0.28 -5.59 0.07
C ASP A 134 1.17 -5.25 -0.31
N SER A 135 1.75 -6.04 -1.21
CA SER A 135 3.11 -5.82 -1.74
C SER A 135 3.28 -6.43 -3.12
N VAL A 136 4.03 -5.76 -3.98
CA VAL A 136 4.46 -6.28 -5.28
C VAL A 136 5.89 -5.87 -5.58
N ALA A 137 6.69 -6.80 -6.09
CA ALA A 137 8.06 -6.55 -6.51
C ALA A 137 8.17 -6.62 -8.04
N VAL A 138 9.03 -5.77 -8.61
CA VAL A 138 9.39 -5.74 -10.02
C VAL A 138 10.90 -5.81 -10.11
N THR A 139 11.41 -6.69 -10.98
CA THR A 139 12.85 -6.79 -11.25
C THR A 139 13.14 -6.26 -12.66
N ASP A 140 14.25 -5.55 -12.79
CA ASP A 140 14.82 -5.13 -14.08
C ASP A 140 15.58 -6.27 -14.79
N GLY A 141 15.73 -7.43 -14.13
CA GLY A 141 16.51 -8.58 -14.57
C GLY A 141 17.99 -8.53 -14.21
N GLY A 142 18.43 -7.48 -13.50
CA GLY A 142 19.75 -7.31 -12.92
C GLY A 142 19.92 -8.01 -11.58
N ALA A 143 20.97 -7.64 -10.84
CA ALA A 143 21.16 -8.06 -9.46
C ALA A 143 20.39 -7.11 -8.54
N GLY A 144 19.63 -7.65 -7.59
CA GLY A 144 18.82 -6.87 -6.65
C GLY A 144 18.13 -7.78 -5.63
N THR A 145 17.53 -7.17 -4.62
CA THR A 145 16.82 -7.81 -3.50
C THR A 145 15.37 -7.37 -3.41
#